data_AF-A0A485CM00-F1
#
_entry.id   AF-A0A485CM00-F1
#
_cell.length_a   1.000
_cell.length_b   1.000
_cell.length_c   1.000
_cell.angle_alpha   90.00
_cell.angle_beta   90.00
_cell.angle_gamma   90.00
#
_symmetry.space_group_name_H-M   'P 1'
#
loop_
_entity.id
_entity.type
_entity.pdbx_description
1 polymer ?
#
loop_
_entity_poly.entity_id
_entity_poly.type
_entity_poly.pdbx_seq_one_letter_code
_entity_poly.pdbx_strand_id
1 'polypeptide(L)' 'MRQRIDASGYDIRLEVDGGVKVSNIADIAAAGADMFVAGSAIFDRPDYKEVIDQMRSELAKVSHG' A
#
# COMPACT_ATOMS: atom_id res chain seq x y z
N MET A 1 -9.99 -8.40 7.63
CA MET A 1 -10.34 -7.05 8.13
C MET A 1 -11.11 -6.25 7.10
N ARG A 2 -10.62 -6.16 5.85
CA ARG A 2 -11.33 -5.53 4.72
C ARG A 2 -12.83 -5.87 4.63
N GLN A 3 -13.19 -7.16 4.63
CA GLN A 3 -14.59 -7.60 4.63
C GLN A 3 -15.46 -7.02 5.76
N ARG A 4 -14.90 -6.79 6.95
CA ARG A 4 -15.65 -6.19 8.08
C ARG A 4 -15.86 -4.69 7.87
N ILE A 5 -14.89 -4.01 7.26
CA ILE A 5 -15.00 -2.60 6.88
C ILE A 5 -16.07 -2.46 5.79
N ASP A 6 -16.01 -3.27 4.74
CA ASP A 6 -16.98 -3.22 3.64
C ASP A 6 -18.42 -3.49 4.13
N ALA A 7 -18.58 -4.46 5.03
CA ALA A 7 -19.88 -4.77 5.64
C ALA A 7 -20.41 -3.68 6.58
N SER A 8 -19.57 -2.75 7.03
CA SER A 8 -19.97 -1.70 7.98
C SER A 8 -20.72 -0.54 7.30
N GLY A 9 -20.59 -0.39 5.98
CA GLY A 9 -21.16 0.73 5.22
C GLY A 9 -20.48 2.09 5.49
N TYR A 10 -19.42 2.12 6.29
CA TYR A 10 -18.62 3.33 6.55
C TYR A 10 -17.43 3.41 5.61
N ASP A 11 -17.08 4.64 5.24
CA ASP A 11 -15.84 4.96 4.54
C ASP A 11 -14.65 4.90 5.51
N ILE A 12 -14.03 3.73 5.60
CA ILE A 12 -12.89 3.48 6.48
C ILE A 12 -11.70 3.07 5.61
N ARG A 13 -10.61 3.82 5.76
CA ARG A 13 -9.30 3.46 5.21
C ARG A 13 -8.64 2.38 6.05
N LEU A 14 -8.06 1.38 5.38
CA LEU A 14 -7.28 0.32 6.02
C LEU A 14 -5.80 0.57 5.79
N GLU A 15 -5.14 1.10 6.81
CA GLU A 15 -3.72 1.43 6.81
C GLU A 15 -2.84 0.25 7.24
N VAL A 16 -1.68 0.13 6.59
CA VAL A 16 -0.56 -0.71 7.05
C VAL A 16 0.66 0.17 7.28
N ASP A 17 1.14 0.14 8.53
CA ASP A 17 2.35 0.84 8.98
C ASP A 17 3.42 -0.17 9.42
N GLY A 18 4.62 0.00 8.87
CA GLY A 18 5.78 -0.85 9.14
C GLY A 18 6.09 -1.87 8.04
N GLY A 19 7.33 -1.83 7.54
CA GLY A 19 7.84 -2.86 6.63
C GLY A 19 7.29 -2.83 5.19
N VAL A 20 6.55 -1.79 4.80
CA VAL A 20 6.07 -1.60 3.42
C VAL A 20 7.25 -1.26 2.49
N LYS A 21 7.41 -2.03 1.41
CA LYS A 21 8.47 -1.94 0.40
C LYS A 21 7.88 -2.19 -0.98
N VAL A 22 8.62 -1.83 -2.04
CA VAL A 22 8.24 -2.15 -3.43
C VAL A 22 7.91 -3.65 -3.60
N SER A 23 8.70 -4.53 -2.98
CA SER A 23 8.55 -5.99 -3.14
C SER A 23 7.31 -6.60 -2.49
N ASN A 24 6.59 -5.88 -1.61
CA ASN A 24 5.44 -6.44 -0.89
C ASN A 24 4.19 -5.54 -0.91
N ILE A 25 4.28 -4.29 -1.36
CA ILE A 25 3.15 -3.35 -1.35
C ILE A 25 1.95 -3.88 -2.15
N ALA A 26 2.20 -4.61 -3.24
CA ALA A 26 1.17 -5.27 -4.03
C ALA A 26 0.42 -6.35 -3.22
N ASP A 27 1.14 -7.22 -2.52
CA ASP A 27 0.52 -8.28 -1.70
C ASP A 27 -0.29 -7.70 -0.54
N ILE A 28 0.21 -6.62 0.07
CA ILE A 28 -0.49 -5.90 1.15
C ILE A 28 -1.78 -5.26 0.61
N ALA A 29 -1.71 -4.64 -0.57
CA ALA A 29 -2.89 -4.12 -1.26
C ALA A 29 -3.89 -5.24 -1.61
N ALA A 30 -3.41 -6.40 -2.08
CA ALA A 30 -4.23 -7.57 -2.41
C ALA A 30 -4.96 -8.14 -1.18
N ALA A 31 -4.38 -7.97 0.01
CA ALA A 31 -5.02 -8.32 1.28
C ALA A 31 -6.10 -7.31 1.74
N GLY A 32 -6.26 -6.19 1.02
CA GLY A 32 -7.31 -5.20 1.19
C GLY A 32 -6.89 -3.90 1.87
N ALA A 33 -5.60 -3.66 2.07
CA ALA A 33 -5.11 -2.35 2.51
C ALA A 33 -5.24 -1.31 1.39
N ASP A 34 -5.60 -0.08 1.74
CA ASP A 34 -5.74 1.05 0.81
C ASP A 34 -4.88 2.27 1.20
N MET A 35 -4.19 2.18 2.34
CA MET A 35 -3.30 3.20 2.87
C MET A 35 -2.02 2.55 3.39
N PHE A 36 -0.88 3.20 3.16
CA PHE A 36 0.44 2.60 3.41
C PHE A 36 1.40 3.64 3.97
N VAL A 37 2.17 3.26 5.00
CA VAL A 37 3.28 4.05 5.53
C VAL A 37 4.60 3.37 5.18
N ALA A 38 5.42 4.07 4.41
CA ALA A 38 6.75 3.60 4.01
C ALA A 38 7.83 4.58 4.49
N GLY A 39 8.66 4.11 5.42
CA GLY A 39 9.79 4.87 5.98
C GLY A 39 11.09 4.60 5.22
N SER A 40 11.94 3.76 5.79
CA SER A 40 13.28 3.41 5.25
C SER A 40 13.26 2.96 3.79
N ALA A 41 12.16 2.34 3.34
CA ALA A 41 11.98 1.95 1.94
C ALA A 41 12.10 3.14 0.97
N ILE A 42 11.73 4.36 1.40
CA ILE A 42 11.85 5.61 0.64
C ILE A 42 13.09 6.39 1.10
N PHE A 43 13.23 6.66 2.40
CA PHE A 43 14.25 7.59 2.91
C PHE A 43 15.69 7.10 2.79
N ASP A 44 15.93 5.80 2.67
CA ASP A 44 17.29 5.25 2.49
C ASP A 44 17.72 5.23 1.02
N ARG A 45 16.93 5.82 0.11
CA ARG A 45 17.15 5.75 -1.34
C ARG A 45 17.57 7.13 -1.87
N PRO A 46 18.53 7.21 -2.79
CA PRO A 46 19.01 8.49 -3.30
C PRO A 46 17.96 9.21 -4.16
N ASP A 47 17.08 8.47 -4.83
CA ASP A 47 15.96 8.99 -5.62
C ASP A 47 14.63 8.52 -5.03
N TYR A 48 13.95 9.42 -4.32
CA TYR A 48 12.63 9.14 -3.73
C TYR A 48 11.57 8.98 -4.82
N LYS A 49 11.68 9.73 -5.91
CA LYS A 49 10.69 9.69 -6.99
C LYS A 49 10.71 8.31 -7.65
N GLU A 50 11.89 7.78 -7.93
CA GLU A 50 12.04 6.45 -8.52
C GLU A 50 11.33 5.37 -7.70
N VAL A 51 11.55 5.36 -6.38
CA VAL A 51 10.94 4.37 -5.47
C VAL A 51 9.44 4.57 -5.35
N ILE A 52 8.97 5.82 -5.26
CA ILE A 52 7.54 6.12 -5.21
C ILE A 52 6.85 5.68 -6.51
N ASP A 53 7.48 5.90 -7.66
CA ASP A 53 6.98 5.45 -8.96
C ASP A 53 6.92 3.92 -9.03
N GLN A 54 7.94 3.22 -8.53
CA GLN A 54 7.96 1.75 -8.42
C GLN A 54 6.80 1.26 -7.53
N MET A 55 6.62 1.84 -6.34
CA MET A 55 5.51 1.50 -5.45
C MET A 55 4.14 1.71 -6.13
N ARG A 56 3.95 2.83 -6.83
CA ARG A 56 2.73 3.11 -7.60
C ARG A 56 2.52 2.11 -8.75
N SER A 57 3.60 1.71 -9.42
CA SER A 57 3.54 0.70 -10.48
C SER A 57 3.11 -0.66 -9.94
N GLU A 58 3.60 -1.07 -8.77
CA GLU A 58 3.15 -2.29 -8.11
C GLU A 58 1.68 -2.21 -7.70
N LEU A 59 1.25 -1.09 -7.12
CA LEU A 59 -0.17 -0.86 -6.75
C LEU A 59 -1.11 -0.94 -7.96
N ALA A 60 -0.70 -0.41 -9.13
CA ALA A 60 -1.51 -0.45 -10.34
C ALA A 60 -1.80 -1.89 -10.83
N LYS A 61 -0.98 -2.89 -10.43
CA LYS A 61 -1.21 -4.31 -10.78
C LYS A 61 -2.33 -4.94 -9.97
N VAL A 62 -2.72 -4.34 -8.85
CA VAL A 62 -3.63 -4.92 -7.85
C VAL A 62 -4.98 -4.22 -7.83
N SER A 63 -5.26 -3.40 -8.85
CA SER A 63 -6.50 -2.62 -9.00
C SER A 63 -7.72 -3.41 -8.50
N HIS A 64 -8.22 -3.02 -7.33
CA HIS A 64 -9.54 -3.45 -6.86
C HIS A 64 -10.55 -2.65 -7.67
N GLY A 65 -11.42 -3.36 -8.41
CA GLY A 65 -12.55 -2.77 -9.12
C GLY A 65 -13.57 -2.16 -8.16
#